data_AF-A0A5C4N5G6-F1
#
_entry.id   AF-A0A5C4N5G6-F1
#
_cell.length_a   1.000
_cell.length_b   1.000
_cell.length_c   1.000
_cell.angle_alpha   90.00
_cell.angle_beta   90.00
_cell.angle_gamma   90.00
#
_symmetry.space_group_name_H-M   'P 1'
#
loop_
_entity.id
_entity.type
_entity.pdbx_description
1 polymer ?
#
loop_
_entity_poly.entity_id
_entity_poly.type
_entity_poly.pdbx_seq_one_letter_code
_entity_poly.pdbx_strand_id
1 'polypeptide(L)'
;MVLPVSRPQKHRKTGVYYFREKVPADLRQAFGKAEVSRSLHTKDPALAKARHAEEKRRQNLIWQAMRAKPEALPHKKIMALVGEEYHRLNAMLEEEPGETAIWREVLRLGDQASGSPERMERWYGEDADRLLREAGLATDEASRARLIEELHKASQQWASFQKRRAEGDYRPDPDAGRFPEMPLAPVPTVRQPDETVTLSDLFDLWKADHLREGGPEKTVRDFRQKLDSLTEFLGHEDAQRITPKQIVDWTDHLLREKGLSSKTVAEKYLATVKRVFTVGKRKFRITDNPAADVIVEVGKAKGPGPRGFTDDEAKAILSAALKAPETLGKMAEDNKRAIRWGPWLCAYTGARITEMMQLRKQDVETHKGIPCLRISPEAGAVKTGEERLVPIHPHLVEMGFLEMVKKRPEGYVFFQTEAGDDPVSRARSAGGKVSEWVRHVVGIKDERVQPNHAWRHRFKTEARRLSIERWIVDAIQGHSDGSASAGYGEVPVEPLYEAIKKLPRYEVEPSRA
;
A
#
# COMPACT_ATOMS: atom_id res chain seq x y z
N MET A 1 -7.84 40.84 -30.48
CA MET A 1 -8.75 39.74 -30.08
C MET A 1 -7.97 38.77 -29.20
N VAL A 2 -8.22 38.77 -27.90
CA VAL A 2 -7.53 37.89 -26.95
C VAL A 2 -8.13 36.48 -27.12
N LEU A 3 -7.34 35.52 -27.60
CA LEU A 3 -7.76 34.13 -27.70
C LEU A 3 -8.18 33.64 -26.30
N PRO A 4 -9.36 33.00 -26.13
CA PRO A 4 -9.78 32.49 -24.84
C PRO A 4 -8.73 31.48 -24.35
N VAL A 5 -8.10 31.80 -23.24
CA VAL A 5 -7.09 30.95 -22.60
C VAL A 5 -7.73 29.58 -22.33
N SER A 6 -7.17 28.50 -22.87
CA SER A 6 -7.68 27.16 -22.55
C SER A 6 -7.60 26.96 -21.04
N ARG A 7 -8.63 26.33 -20.45
CA ARG A 7 -8.76 26.09 -19.02
C ARG A 7 -8.90 24.59 -18.77
N PRO A 8 -8.45 24.09 -17.60
CA PRO A 8 -8.68 22.71 -17.21
C PRO A 8 -10.17 22.37 -17.25
N GLN A 9 -10.54 21.34 -18.02
CA GLN A 9 -11.94 20.93 -18.17
C GLN A 9 -12.24 19.73 -17.27
N LYS A 10 -13.20 19.88 -16.36
CA LYS A 10 -13.59 18.80 -15.45
C LYS A 10 -14.47 17.78 -16.17
N HIS A 11 -14.06 16.51 -16.15
CA HIS A 11 -14.83 15.42 -16.74
C HIS A 11 -16.09 15.13 -15.92
N ARG A 12 -17.27 15.18 -16.55
CA ARG A 12 -18.59 15.13 -15.86
C ARG A 12 -18.82 13.87 -15.03
N LYS A 13 -18.34 12.70 -15.48
CA LYS A 13 -18.56 11.41 -14.79
C LYS A 13 -17.50 11.08 -13.73
N THR A 14 -16.25 11.46 -13.96
CA THR A 14 -15.11 11.00 -13.14
C THR A 14 -14.56 12.10 -12.24
N GLY A 15 -14.89 13.37 -12.50
CA GLY A 15 -14.38 14.53 -11.78
C GLY A 15 -12.91 14.88 -12.06
N VAL A 16 -12.22 14.11 -12.90
CA VAL A 16 -10.83 14.34 -13.30
C VAL A 16 -10.75 15.48 -14.30
N TYR A 17 -9.80 16.40 -14.12
CA TYR A 17 -9.53 17.49 -15.05
C TYR A 17 -8.74 17.01 -16.27
N TYR A 18 -9.04 17.60 -17.42
CA TYR A 18 -8.41 17.34 -18.70
C TYR A 18 -7.86 18.66 -19.28
N PHE A 19 -6.69 18.57 -19.91
CA PHE A 19 -6.23 19.55 -20.87
C PHE A 19 -6.95 19.27 -22.17
N ARG A 20 -7.68 20.25 -22.68
CA ARG A 20 -8.33 20.18 -23.99
C ARG A 20 -8.05 21.44 -24.76
N GLU A 21 -7.49 21.28 -25.93
CA GLU A 21 -7.12 22.40 -26.77
C GLU A 21 -7.35 22.09 -28.24
N LYS A 22 -8.05 23.02 -28.92
CA LYS A 22 -8.29 22.92 -30.35
C LYS A 22 -6.97 23.04 -31.10
N VAL A 23 -6.77 22.16 -32.07
CA VAL A 23 -5.62 22.27 -32.96
C VAL A 23 -5.81 23.50 -33.85
N PRO A 24 -4.81 24.41 -33.91
CA PRO A 24 -4.83 25.60 -34.75
C PRO A 24 -5.10 25.25 -36.21
N ALA A 25 -5.86 26.10 -36.92
CA ALA A 25 -6.35 25.78 -38.26
C ALA A 25 -5.23 25.45 -39.25
N ASP A 26 -4.12 26.18 -39.14
CA ASP A 26 -2.88 26.00 -39.90
C ASP A 26 -2.19 24.65 -39.64
N LEU A 27 -2.43 24.03 -38.48
CA LEU A 27 -1.81 22.77 -38.07
C LEU A 27 -2.74 21.55 -38.18
N ARG A 28 -4.03 21.74 -38.47
CA ARG A 28 -5.01 20.62 -38.46
C ARG A 28 -4.70 19.53 -39.48
N GLN A 29 -4.27 19.92 -40.68
CA GLN A 29 -3.96 18.96 -41.75
C GLN A 29 -2.70 18.15 -41.41
N ALA A 30 -1.65 18.80 -40.88
CA ALA A 30 -0.41 18.14 -40.50
C ALA A 30 -0.52 17.30 -39.21
N PHE A 31 -1.31 17.77 -38.23
CA PHE A 31 -1.47 17.10 -36.93
C PHE A 31 -2.52 15.97 -36.96
N GLY A 32 -3.42 15.95 -37.96
CA GLY A 32 -4.39 14.88 -38.19
C GLY A 32 -5.54 14.80 -37.18
N LYS A 33 -5.67 15.77 -36.26
CA LYS A 33 -6.74 15.83 -35.25
C LYS A 33 -7.26 17.26 -35.11
N ALA A 34 -8.54 17.40 -34.77
CA ALA A 34 -9.18 18.69 -34.55
C ALA A 34 -8.96 19.23 -33.11
N GLU A 35 -8.71 18.35 -32.15
CA GLU A 35 -8.53 18.68 -30.73
C GLU A 35 -7.53 17.73 -30.08
N VAL A 36 -6.68 18.26 -29.21
CA VAL A 36 -5.82 17.49 -28.31
C VAL A 36 -6.51 17.42 -26.96
N SER A 37 -6.71 16.20 -26.45
CA SER A 37 -7.25 15.96 -25.12
C SER A 37 -6.32 15.05 -24.33
N ARG A 38 -5.83 15.51 -23.19
CA ARG A 38 -5.03 14.71 -22.24
C ARG A 38 -5.60 14.81 -20.83
N SER A 39 -5.62 13.70 -20.11
CA SER A 39 -5.97 13.70 -18.69
C SER A 39 -4.90 14.45 -17.90
N LEU A 40 -5.31 15.35 -17.01
CA LEU A 40 -4.40 15.99 -16.04
C LEU A 40 -4.25 15.15 -14.77
N HIS A 41 -4.88 13.97 -14.72
CA HIS A 41 -4.77 12.98 -13.64
C HIS A 41 -4.98 13.56 -12.23
N THR A 42 -5.85 14.55 -12.11
CA THR A 42 -6.20 15.19 -10.83
C THR A 42 -7.67 15.62 -10.83
N LYS A 43 -8.30 15.61 -9.65
CA LYS A 43 -9.63 16.21 -9.42
C LYS A 43 -9.53 17.55 -8.67
N ASP A 44 -8.31 17.95 -8.27
CA ASP A 44 -8.02 19.21 -7.59
C ASP A 44 -7.91 20.36 -8.61
N PRO A 45 -8.73 21.43 -8.49
CA PRO A 45 -8.68 22.58 -9.39
C PRO A 45 -7.34 23.33 -9.43
N ALA A 46 -6.64 23.45 -8.30
CA ALA A 46 -5.37 24.18 -8.23
C ALA A 46 -4.25 23.42 -8.94
N LEU A 47 -4.14 22.12 -8.64
CA LEU A 47 -3.22 21.22 -9.34
C LEU A 47 -3.59 21.05 -10.82
N ALA A 48 -4.89 21.04 -11.16
CA ALA A 48 -5.34 21.02 -12.54
C ALA A 48 -4.88 22.28 -13.28
N LYS A 49 -4.93 23.46 -12.65
CA LYS A 49 -4.47 24.71 -13.24
C LYS A 49 -2.95 24.69 -13.49
N ALA A 50 -2.16 24.18 -12.54
CA ALA A 50 -0.71 24.05 -12.69
C ALA A 50 -0.34 23.04 -13.81
N ARG A 51 -0.89 21.82 -13.77
CA ARG A 51 -0.66 20.79 -14.79
C ARG A 51 -1.15 21.21 -16.17
N HIS A 52 -2.25 21.97 -16.23
CA HIS A 52 -2.73 22.55 -17.48
C HIS A 52 -1.75 23.58 -18.04
N ALA A 53 -1.14 24.42 -17.21
CA ALA A 53 -0.13 25.39 -17.68
C ALA A 53 1.12 24.68 -18.24
N GLU A 54 1.52 23.57 -17.63
CA GLU A 54 2.63 22.75 -18.10
C GLU A 54 2.32 22.03 -19.42
N GLU A 55 1.18 21.32 -19.50
CA GLU A 55 0.77 20.65 -20.74
C GLU A 55 0.52 21.67 -21.85
N LYS A 56 0.01 22.86 -21.52
CA LYS A 56 -0.10 23.99 -22.45
C LYS A 56 1.26 24.42 -22.99
N ARG A 57 2.27 24.56 -22.13
CA ARG A 57 3.64 24.92 -22.53
C ARG A 57 4.23 23.85 -23.46
N ARG A 58 4.11 22.58 -23.10
CA ARG A 58 4.53 21.45 -23.94
C ARG A 58 3.81 21.46 -25.30
N GLN A 59 2.50 21.64 -25.30
CA GLN A 59 1.71 21.68 -26.53
C GLN A 59 2.08 22.89 -27.42
N ASN A 60 2.40 24.03 -26.82
CA ASN A 60 2.90 25.21 -27.53
C ASN A 60 4.26 24.94 -28.19
N LEU A 61 5.19 24.24 -27.52
CA LEU A 61 6.47 23.84 -28.11
C LEU A 61 6.27 22.92 -29.31
N ILE A 62 5.35 21.95 -29.23
CA ILE A 62 5.00 21.07 -30.35
C ILE A 62 4.46 21.89 -31.54
N TRP A 63 3.59 22.86 -31.28
CA TRP A 63 3.06 23.73 -32.34
C TRP A 63 4.12 24.67 -32.90
N GLN A 64 5.03 25.16 -32.06
CA GLN A 64 6.16 25.97 -32.50
C GLN A 64 7.07 25.16 -33.41
N ALA A 65 7.41 23.92 -33.04
CA ALA A 65 8.15 23.00 -33.89
C ALA A 65 7.43 22.80 -35.24
N MET A 66 6.13 22.51 -35.23
CA MET A 66 5.39 22.30 -36.49
C MET A 66 5.27 23.54 -37.38
N ARG A 67 5.39 24.75 -36.82
CA ARG A 67 5.38 26.01 -37.57
C ARG A 67 6.77 26.50 -37.94
N ALA A 68 7.78 26.06 -37.21
CA ALA A 68 9.15 26.48 -37.43
C ALA A 68 9.59 26.01 -38.81
N LYS A 69 10.29 26.89 -39.52
CA LYS A 69 10.96 26.49 -40.74
C LYS A 69 12.07 25.51 -40.36
N PRO A 70 12.20 24.36 -41.03
CA PRO A 70 13.33 23.48 -40.84
C PRO A 70 14.65 24.24 -40.99
N GLU A 71 15.44 24.30 -39.93
CA GLU A 71 16.75 24.93 -39.93
C GLU A 71 17.84 23.91 -39.59
N ALA A 72 19.04 24.13 -40.11
CA ALA A 72 20.20 23.32 -39.76
C ALA A 72 20.48 23.46 -38.26
N LEU A 73 20.56 22.33 -37.55
CA LEU A 73 20.92 22.36 -36.14
C LEU A 73 22.44 22.39 -35.98
N PRO A 74 22.98 23.34 -35.18
CA PRO A 74 24.38 23.30 -34.77
C PRO A 74 24.69 21.98 -34.06
N HIS A 75 25.86 21.41 -34.35
CA HIS A 75 26.30 20.14 -33.76
C HIS A 75 26.20 20.14 -32.22
N LYS A 76 26.54 21.25 -31.56
CA LYS A 76 26.42 21.39 -30.09
C LYS A 76 24.97 21.20 -29.59
N LYS A 77 23.96 21.64 -30.35
CA LYS A 77 22.54 21.42 -30.00
C LYS A 77 22.13 19.97 -30.22
N ILE A 78 22.61 19.33 -31.29
CA ILE A 78 22.39 17.90 -31.53
C ILE A 78 22.96 17.09 -30.35
N MET A 79 24.19 17.38 -29.93
CA MET A 79 24.81 16.69 -28.80
C MET A 79 24.09 16.93 -27.47
N ALA A 80 23.48 18.11 -27.27
CA ALA A 80 22.67 18.37 -26.08
C ALA A 80 21.40 17.51 -26.03
N LEU A 81 20.69 17.37 -27.16
CA LEU A 81 19.50 16.52 -27.27
C LEU A 81 19.84 15.04 -27.05
N VAL A 82 20.98 14.59 -27.57
CA VAL A 82 21.48 13.23 -27.38
C VAL A 82 21.85 12.97 -25.92
N GLY A 83 22.43 13.96 -25.23
CA GLY A 83 22.72 13.88 -23.81
C GLY A 83 21.47 13.72 -22.95
N GLU A 84 20.41 14.49 -23.24
CA GLU A 84 19.11 14.36 -22.55
C GLU A 84 18.57 12.93 -22.66
N GLU A 85 18.65 12.34 -23.85
CA GLU A 85 18.23 10.95 -24.07
C GLU A 85 19.11 9.94 -23.35
N TYR A 86 20.43 10.10 -23.39
CA TYR A 86 21.38 9.24 -22.69
C TYR A 86 21.10 9.24 -21.17
N HIS A 87 20.92 10.41 -20.56
CA HIS A 87 20.63 10.53 -19.13
C HIS A 87 19.27 9.93 -18.77
N ARG A 88 18.26 10.10 -19.63
CA ARG A 88 16.94 9.48 -19.47
C ARG A 88 17.03 7.95 -19.45
N LEU A 89 17.74 7.36 -20.41
CA LEU A 89 17.93 5.91 -20.51
C LEU A 89 18.76 5.36 -19.34
N ASN A 90 19.79 6.08 -18.91
CA ASN A 90 20.60 5.70 -17.76
C ASN A 90 19.78 5.68 -16.45
N ALA A 91 18.92 6.67 -16.22
CA ALA A 91 18.05 6.72 -15.04
C ALA A 91 17.01 5.59 -15.01
N MET A 92 16.63 5.03 -16.16
CA MET A 92 15.66 3.92 -16.23
C MET A 92 16.23 2.59 -15.71
N LEU A 93 17.55 2.39 -15.78
CA LEU A 93 18.24 1.13 -15.48
C LEU A 93 19.41 1.32 -14.50
N GLU A 94 19.28 2.30 -13.61
CA GLU A 94 20.32 2.66 -12.62
C GLU A 94 20.52 1.56 -11.57
N GLU A 95 19.43 1.03 -11.02
CA GLU A 95 19.45 0.00 -9.97
C GLU A 95 19.66 -1.42 -10.53
N GLU A 96 18.96 -1.74 -11.62
CA GLU A 96 18.92 -3.08 -12.19
C GLU A 96 19.30 -3.00 -13.68
N PRO A 97 20.58 -3.20 -14.03
CA PRO A 97 21.03 -3.12 -15.42
C PRO A 97 20.47 -4.29 -16.26
N GLY A 98 19.94 -5.35 -15.65
CA GLY A 98 19.46 -6.55 -16.35
C GLY A 98 20.58 -7.51 -16.75
N GLU A 99 20.25 -8.53 -17.54
CA GLU A 99 21.18 -9.62 -17.85
C GLU A 99 22.23 -9.24 -18.91
N THR A 100 23.49 -9.65 -18.70
CA THR A 100 24.59 -9.44 -19.66
C THR A 100 24.29 -9.98 -21.06
N ALA A 101 23.53 -11.07 -21.17
CA ALA A 101 23.16 -11.68 -22.44
C ALA A 101 22.27 -10.75 -23.30
N ILE A 102 21.38 -9.99 -22.65
CA ILE A 102 20.52 -9.00 -23.32
C ILE A 102 21.38 -7.89 -23.90
N TRP A 103 22.35 -7.37 -23.15
CA TRP A 103 23.23 -6.31 -23.65
C TRP A 103 24.16 -6.75 -24.77
N ARG A 104 24.64 -8.00 -24.74
CA ARG A 104 25.36 -8.58 -25.88
C ARG A 104 24.52 -8.58 -27.15
N GLU A 105 23.23 -8.90 -27.02
CA GLU A 105 22.32 -8.89 -28.15
C GLU A 105 21.96 -7.48 -28.61
N VAL A 106 21.75 -6.53 -27.69
CA VAL A 106 21.52 -5.11 -28.00
C VAL A 106 22.70 -4.49 -28.76
N LEU A 107 23.94 -4.78 -28.32
CA LEU A 107 25.15 -4.32 -29.01
C LEU A 107 25.27 -4.96 -30.40
N ARG A 108 25.05 -6.28 -30.51
CA ARG A 108 25.07 -7.00 -31.80
C ARG A 108 24.06 -6.43 -32.79
N LEU A 109 22.83 -6.18 -32.35
CA LEU A 109 21.79 -5.61 -33.20
C LEU A 109 22.10 -4.15 -33.57
N GLY A 110 22.70 -3.39 -32.65
CA GLY A 110 23.22 -2.06 -32.90
C GLY A 110 24.26 -2.02 -34.01
N ASP A 111 25.26 -2.91 -33.95
CA ASP A 111 26.28 -3.05 -35.00
C ASP A 111 25.66 -3.41 -36.36
N GLN A 112 24.57 -4.18 -36.38
CA GLN A 112 23.84 -4.49 -37.61
C GLN A 112 22.99 -3.32 -38.13
N ALA A 113 22.59 -2.40 -37.26
CA ALA A 113 21.82 -1.22 -37.62
C ALA A 113 22.71 -0.14 -38.27
N SER A 114 23.96 0.03 -37.82
CA SER A 114 24.90 1.04 -38.36
C SER A 114 25.29 0.82 -39.84
N GLY A 115 25.10 -0.40 -40.37
CA GLY A 115 25.40 -0.74 -41.75
C GLY A 115 24.38 -0.27 -42.80
N SER A 116 23.30 0.41 -42.41
CA SER A 116 22.30 0.95 -43.36
C SER A 116 21.57 2.17 -42.77
N PRO A 117 21.58 3.32 -43.47
CA PRO A 117 20.80 4.49 -43.07
C PRO A 117 19.32 4.21 -42.85
N GLU A 118 18.73 3.33 -43.67
CA GLU A 118 17.32 2.94 -43.56
C GLU A 118 17.03 2.15 -42.27
N ARG A 119 17.98 1.35 -41.79
CA ARG A 119 17.85 0.64 -40.51
C ARG A 119 18.00 1.60 -39.33
N MET A 120 18.94 2.53 -39.41
CA MET A 120 19.11 3.56 -38.38
C MET A 120 17.86 4.44 -38.26
N GLU A 121 17.29 4.83 -39.39
CA GLU A 121 16.02 5.55 -39.47
C GLU A 121 14.89 4.77 -38.77
N ARG A 122 14.76 3.47 -39.07
CA ARG A 122 13.74 2.61 -38.45
C ARG A 122 13.89 2.49 -36.93
N TRP A 123 15.11 2.56 -36.41
CA TRP A 123 15.41 2.33 -35.01
C TRP A 123 15.35 3.59 -34.16
N TYR A 124 15.87 4.71 -34.67
CA TYR A 124 16.04 5.94 -33.90
C TYR A 124 15.24 7.13 -34.44
N GLY A 125 14.58 7.00 -35.59
CA GLY A 125 13.82 8.09 -36.21
C GLY A 125 12.69 8.61 -35.31
N GLU A 126 11.94 7.72 -34.66
CA GLU A 126 10.87 8.13 -33.74
C GLU A 126 11.39 8.89 -32.51
N ASP A 127 12.53 8.46 -31.97
CA ASP A 127 13.18 9.12 -30.83
C ASP A 127 13.79 10.47 -31.23
N ALA A 128 14.43 10.55 -32.39
CA ALA A 128 14.91 11.82 -32.95
C ALA A 128 13.75 12.82 -33.12
N ASP A 129 12.64 12.37 -33.70
CA ASP A 129 11.46 13.21 -33.90
C ASP A 129 10.79 13.60 -32.57
N ARG A 130 10.82 12.72 -31.57
CA ARG A 130 10.32 13.01 -30.23
C ARG A 130 11.15 14.10 -29.57
N LEU A 131 12.48 13.97 -29.56
CA LEU A 131 13.38 14.96 -28.95
C LEU A 131 13.25 16.33 -29.61
N LEU A 132 13.16 16.37 -30.95
CA LEU A 132 12.93 17.62 -31.68
C LEU A 132 11.60 18.27 -31.30
N ARG A 133 10.50 17.50 -31.22
CA ARG A 133 9.19 18.00 -30.81
C ARG A 133 9.17 18.50 -29.37
N GLU A 134 9.80 17.77 -28.45
CA GLU A 134 9.86 18.12 -27.02
C GLU A 134 10.70 19.37 -26.78
N ALA A 135 11.76 19.57 -27.59
CA ALA A 135 12.57 20.78 -27.60
C ALA A 135 11.96 21.95 -28.37
N GLY A 136 10.83 21.75 -29.08
CA GLY A 136 10.19 22.78 -29.89
C GLY A 136 10.96 23.16 -31.16
N LEU A 137 11.76 22.23 -31.69
CA LEU A 137 12.65 22.44 -32.83
C LEU A 137 12.09 21.78 -34.10
N ALA A 138 12.21 22.46 -35.23
CA ALA A 138 12.16 21.86 -36.56
C ALA A 138 13.55 21.91 -37.18
N THR A 139 13.93 20.85 -37.88
CA THR A 139 15.26 20.76 -38.48
C THR A 139 15.24 20.17 -39.88
N ASP A 140 16.28 20.48 -40.66
CA ASP A 140 16.48 19.91 -41.98
C ASP A 140 16.83 18.41 -41.93
N GLU A 141 16.69 17.75 -43.08
CA GLU A 141 16.93 16.31 -43.21
C GLU A 141 18.36 15.92 -42.83
N ALA A 142 19.35 16.75 -43.19
CA ALA A 142 20.75 16.50 -42.86
C ALA A 142 21.05 16.55 -41.36
N SER A 143 20.43 17.48 -40.63
CA SER A 143 20.57 17.60 -39.18
C SER A 143 19.78 16.53 -38.43
N ARG A 144 18.63 16.11 -38.97
CA ARG A 144 17.88 14.96 -38.45
C ARG A 144 18.64 13.66 -38.62
N ALA A 145 19.24 13.42 -39.79
CA ALA A 145 20.09 12.27 -40.05
C ALA A 145 21.31 12.25 -39.09
N ARG A 146 21.94 13.40 -38.86
CA ARG A 146 23.02 13.54 -37.87
C ARG A 146 22.56 13.27 -36.43
N LEU A 147 21.36 13.72 -36.05
CA LEU A 147 20.78 13.41 -34.74
C LEU A 147 20.57 11.91 -34.57
N ILE A 148 20.04 11.22 -35.59
CA ILE A 148 19.88 9.76 -35.60
C ILE A 148 21.22 9.04 -35.45
N GLU A 149 22.25 9.52 -36.14
CA GLU A 149 23.61 8.96 -36.03
C GLU A 149 24.19 9.12 -34.62
N GLU A 150 24.06 10.30 -34.03
CA GLU A 150 24.57 10.54 -32.68
C GLU A 150 23.76 9.82 -31.59
N LEU A 151 22.45 9.65 -31.78
CA LEU A 151 21.61 8.81 -30.91
C LEU A 151 22.05 7.34 -30.96
N HIS A 152 22.39 6.83 -32.14
CA HIS A 152 22.93 5.48 -32.27
C HIS A 152 24.24 5.33 -31.50
N LYS A 153 25.20 6.25 -31.67
CA LYS A 153 26.48 6.24 -30.94
C LYS A 153 26.27 6.29 -29.43
N ALA A 154 25.39 7.18 -28.96
CA ALA A 154 25.06 7.27 -27.53
C ALA A 154 24.37 6.01 -27.00
N SER A 155 23.54 5.36 -27.82
CA SER A 155 22.90 4.08 -27.45
C SER A 155 23.91 2.94 -27.36
N GLN A 156 24.91 2.88 -28.24
CA GLN A 156 26.02 1.90 -28.15
C GLN A 156 26.88 2.13 -26.91
N GLN A 157 27.19 3.40 -26.61
CA GLN A 157 27.88 3.79 -25.39
C GLN A 157 27.08 3.35 -24.15
N TRP A 158 25.79 3.69 -24.10
CA TRP A 158 24.91 3.31 -23.00
C TRP A 158 24.77 1.79 -22.84
N ALA A 159 24.52 1.04 -23.92
CA ALA A 159 24.43 -0.42 -23.87
C ALA A 159 25.73 -1.08 -23.41
N SER A 160 26.88 -0.55 -23.84
CA SER A 160 28.21 -1.01 -23.38
C SER A 160 28.39 -0.74 -21.89
N PHE A 161 27.94 0.42 -21.42
CA PHE A 161 27.98 0.78 -20.01
C PHE A 161 27.07 -0.11 -19.16
N GLN A 162 25.84 -0.36 -19.60
CA GLN A 162 24.91 -1.26 -18.91
C GLN A 162 25.40 -2.71 -18.90
N LYS A 163 26.09 -3.17 -19.97
CA LYS A 163 26.77 -4.47 -19.99
C LYS A 163 27.84 -4.58 -18.89
N ARG A 164 28.70 -3.55 -18.74
CA ARG A 164 29.72 -3.51 -17.67
C ARG A 164 29.08 -3.58 -16.29
N ARG A 165 28.00 -2.84 -16.08
CA ARG A 165 27.22 -2.88 -14.82
C ARG A 165 26.64 -4.27 -14.55
N ALA A 166 26.06 -4.90 -15.57
CA ALA A 166 25.57 -6.28 -15.48
C ALA A 166 26.68 -7.31 -15.19
N GLU A 167 27.94 -6.99 -15.52
CA GLU A 167 29.14 -7.78 -15.18
C GLU A 167 29.75 -7.40 -13.82
N GLY A 168 29.15 -6.45 -13.10
CA GLY A 168 29.55 -6.02 -11.75
C GLY A 168 30.42 -4.76 -11.69
N ASP A 169 30.71 -4.09 -12.81
CA ASP A 169 31.50 -2.85 -12.85
C ASP A 169 30.61 -1.61 -12.92
N TYR A 170 30.44 -0.94 -11.78
CA TYR A 170 29.60 0.26 -11.61
C TYR A 170 30.37 1.58 -11.61
N ARG A 171 31.66 1.57 -11.98
CA ARG A 171 32.41 2.83 -12.14
C ARG A 171 31.67 3.75 -13.13
N PRO A 172 31.62 5.08 -12.91
CA PRO A 172 30.93 6.00 -13.80
C PRO A 172 31.38 5.84 -15.26
N ASP A 173 30.46 6.05 -16.20
CA ASP A 173 30.83 6.07 -17.61
C ASP A 173 31.79 7.25 -17.88
N PRO A 174 33.07 7.01 -18.24
CA PRO A 174 34.06 8.06 -18.40
C PRO A 174 33.67 9.09 -19.47
N ASP A 175 32.83 8.70 -20.42
CA ASP A 175 32.42 9.52 -21.55
C ASP A 175 31.06 10.21 -21.34
N ALA A 176 30.40 10.05 -20.18
CA ALA A 176 29.09 10.66 -19.91
C ALA A 176 29.15 12.20 -19.83
N GLY A 177 30.32 12.77 -19.50
CA GLY A 177 30.53 14.23 -19.44
C GLY A 177 30.70 14.92 -20.79
N ARG A 178 30.67 14.19 -21.91
CA ARG A 178 30.89 14.75 -23.26
C ARG A 178 29.70 15.53 -23.82
N PHE A 179 28.51 15.36 -23.22
CA PHE A 179 27.29 16.02 -23.69
C PHE A 179 27.19 17.44 -23.14
N PRO A 180 27.01 18.47 -23.99
CA PRO A 180 26.86 19.84 -23.53
C PRO A 180 25.51 20.05 -22.86
N GLU A 181 25.47 20.82 -21.77
CA GLU A 181 24.22 21.31 -21.20
C GLU A 181 23.49 22.19 -22.23
N MET A 182 22.19 21.96 -22.42
CA MET A 182 21.38 22.78 -23.30
C MET A 182 21.16 24.15 -22.63
N PRO A 183 21.52 25.30 -23.27
CA PRO A 183 21.02 26.58 -22.81
C PRO A 183 19.52 26.59 -23.09
N LEU A 184 18.72 26.31 -22.07
CA LEU A 184 17.28 26.56 -22.11
C LEU A 184 17.12 28.03 -22.56
N ALA A 185 16.34 28.26 -23.62
CA ALA A 185 15.85 29.61 -23.89
C ALA A 185 15.29 30.16 -22.56
N PRO A 186 15.59 31.42 -22.19
CA PRO A 186 15.31 31.93 -20.87
C PRO A 186 13.84 31.68 -20.55
N VAL A 187 13.62 30.75 -19.63
CA VAL A 187 12.33 30.55 -19.00
C VAL A 187 12.03 31.88 -18.35
N PRO A 188 10.91 32.55 -18.65
CA PRO A 188 10.45 33.61 -17.79
C PRO A 188 10.26 32.96 -16.43
N THR A 189 11.21 33.19 -15.53
CA THR A 189 11.10 32.81 -14.13
C THR A 189 9.91 33.56 -13.59
N VAL A 190 8.75 32.91 -13.62
CA VAL A 190 7.71 33.21 -12.65
C VAL A 190 8.34 32.80 -11.33
N ARG A 191 8.88 33.78 -10.60
CA ARG A 191 9.06 33.66 -9.16
C ARG A 191 7.72 33.18 -8.60
N GLN A 192 7.64 31.91 -8.21
CA GLN A 192 6.68 31.51 -7.19
C GLN A 192 7.43 31.52 -5.85
N PRO A 193 6.77 31.96 -4.78
CA PRO A 193 7.42 32.15 -3.48
C PRO A 193 7.92 30.81 -2.94
N ASP A 194 8.96 30.85 -2.11
CA ASP A 194 9.42 29.75 -1.27
C ASP A 194 8.25 29.16 -0.44
N GLU A 195 7.58 28.13 -0.94
CA GLU A 195 6.75 27.25 -0.12
C GLU A 195 7.56 25.98 0.13
N THR A 196 8.27 25.95 1.25
CA THR A 196 8.93 24.75 1.78
C THR A 196 7.92 23.62 1.93
N VAL A 197 8.13 22.48 1.28
CA VAL A 197 7.26 21.31 1.41
C VAL A 197 7.61 20.57 2.71
N THR A 198 6.65 20.42 3.61
CA THR A 198 6.86 19.80 4.92
C THR A 198 6.50 18.32 4.97
N LEU A 199 7.00 17.58 5.96
CA LEU A 199 6.56 16.22 6.29
C LEU A 199 5.04 16.17 6.58
N SER A 200 4.50 17.22 7.20
CA SER A 200 3.07 17.38 7.45
C SER A 200 2.27 17.49 6.15
N ASP A 201 2.76 18.22 5.15
CA ASP A 201 2.11 18.31 3.84
C ASP A 201 2.07 16.95 3.12
N LEU A 202 3.19 16.21 3.17
CA LEU A 202 3.25 14.87 2.59
C LEU A 202 2.31 13.90 3.30
N PHE A 203 2.24 13.99 4.63
CA PHE A 203 1.32 13.21 5.45
C PHE A 203 -0.14 13.49 5.12
N ASP A 204 -0.53 14.77 5.01
CA ASP A 204 -1.91 15.14 4.73
C ASP A 204 -2.36 14.67 3.34
N LEU A 205 -1.45 14.64 2.36
CA LEU A 205 -1.70 14.04 1.05
C LEU A 205 -1.93 12.53 1.13
N TRP A 206 -1.09 11.81 1.89
CA TRP A 206 -1.29 10.38 2.11
C TRP A 206 -2.59 10.12 2.89
N LYS A 207 -2.87 10.90 3.94
CA LYS A 207 -4.07 10.80 4.78
C LYS A 207 -5.34 11.00 3.94
N ALA A 208 -5.36 12.00 3.07
CA ALA A 208 -6.50 12.27 2.19
C ALA A 208 -6.76 11.10 1.22
N ASP A 209 -5.70 10.51 0.65
CA ASP A 209 -5.84 9.32 -0.20
C ASP A 209 -6.34 8.10 0.59
N HIS A 210 -5.74 7.84 1.76
CA HIS A 210 -6.08 6.71 2.63
C HIS A 210 -7.54 6.75 3.09
N LEU A 211 -8.02 7.91 3.58
CA LEU A 211 -9.41 8.07 4.02
C LEU A 211 -10.40 7.98 2.85
N ARG A 212 -10.04 8.53 1.68
CA ARG A 212 -10.86 8.44 0.46
C ARG A 212 -11.04 7.01 -0.03
N GLU A 213 -10.03 6.16 0.19
CA GLU A 213 -10.07 4.73 -0.14
C GLU A 213 -10.74 3.87 0.95
N GLY A 214 -11.37 4.51 1.95
CA GLY A 214 -12.05 3.80 3.05
C GLY A 214 -11.09 3.28 4.13
N GLY A 215 -9.86 3.77 4.15
CA GLY A 215 -8.84 3.39 5.11
C GLY A 215 -9.20 3.80 6.56
N PRO A 216 -8.83 3.02 7.59
CA PRO A 216 -9.18 3.34 8.97
C PRO A 216 -8.44 4.56 9.54
N GLU A 217 -9.11 5.40 10.33
CA GLU A 217 -8.49 6.53 11.04
C GLU A 217 -7.38 6.13 12.02
N LYS A 218 -7.47 4.92 12.59
CA LYS A 218 -6.43 4.42 13.48
C LYS A 218 -5.07 4.35 12.78
N THR A 219 -5.06 3.99 11.49
CA THR A 219 -3.84 3.96 10.67
C THR A 219 -3.29 5.37 10.48
N VAL A 220 -4.16 6.36 10.31
CA VAL A 220 -3.75 7.77 10.24
C VAL A 220 -3.04 8.22 11.53
N ARG A 221 -3.61 7.89 12.69
CA ARG A 221 -2.99 8.21 13.99
C ARG A 221 -1.65 7.48 14.19
N ASP A 222 -1.56 6.21 13.80
CA ASP A 222 -0.30 5.45 13.90
C ASP A 222 0.77 6.04 12.97
N PHE A 223 0.43 6.39 11.73
CA PHE A 223 1.35 7.01 10.78
C PHE A 223 1.84 8.38 11.26
N ARG A 224 0.93 9.21 11.79
CA ARG A 224 1.28 10.51 12.37
C ARG A 224 2.33 10.37 13.46
N GLN A 225 2.10 9.46 14.42
CA GLN A 225 3.06 9.19 15.49
C GLN A 225 4.46 8.82 14.97
N LYS A 226 4.57 8.10 13.85
CA LYS A 226 5.87 7.67 13.33
C LYS A 226 6.60 8.81 12.62
N LEU A 227 5.85 9.69 11.94
CA LEU A 227 6.40 10.92 11.37
C LEU A 227 6.80 11.92 12.44
N ASP A 228 6.00 12.08 13.50
CA ASP A 228 6.35 12.97 14.62
C ASP A 228 7.68 12.53 15.24
N SER A 229 7.91 11.21 15.36
CA SER A 229 9.18 10.65 15.82
C SER A 229 10.36 10.95 14.88
N LEU A 230 10.14 11.13 13.58
CA LEU A 230 11.17 11.54 12.63
C LEU A 230 11.41 13.05 12.73
N THR A 231 10.34 13.86 12.76
CA THR A 231 10.42 15.31 12.95
C THR A 231 11.17 15.68 14.22
N GLU A 232 10.86 15.01 15.33
CA GLU A 232 11.53 15.22 16.63
C GLU A 232 13.03 14.93 16.54
N PHE A 233 13.43 13.86 15.83
CA PHE A 233 14.84 13.51 15.64
C PHE A 233 15.58 14.51 14.73
N LEU A 234 14.94 15.00 13.68
CA LEU A 234 15.55 15.92 12.72
C LEU A 234 15.58 17.37 13.20
N GLY A 235 14.65 17.76 14.07
CA GLY A 235 14.46 19.14 14.53
C GLY A 235 13.88 20.08 13.46
N HIS A 236 13.42 19.56 12.32
CA HIS A 236 12.76 20.33 11.26
C HIS A 236 11.75 19.47 10.49
N GLU A 237 10.80 20.14 9.81
CA GLU A 237 9.79 19.45 8.98
C GLU A 237 10.06 19.53 7.48
N ASP A 238 11.06 20.30 7.03
CA ASP A 238 11.35 20.46 5.61
C ASP A 238 11.71 19.13 4.95
N ALA A 239 10.79 18.59 4.13
CA ALA A 239 10.91 17.28 3.51
C ALA A 239 11.95 17.27 2.38
N GLN A 240 12.28 18.42 1.80
CA GLN A 240 13.23 18.55 0.70
C GLN A 240 14.69 18.56 1.20
N ARG A 241 14.90 18.85 2.50
CA ARG A 241 16.22 18.82 3.15
C ARG A 241 16.61 17.46 3.71
N ILE A 242 15.68 16.50 3.76
CA ILE A 242 15.91 15.20 4.38
C ILE A 242 16.73 14.30 3.46
N THR A 243 17.83 13.76 3.99
CA THR A 243 18.77 12.89 3.26
C THR A 243 18.62 11.43 3.67
N PRO A 244 19.03 10.46 2.81
CA PRO A 244 19.05 9.04 3.18
C PRO A 244 19.85 8.76 4.45
N LYS A 245 20.99 9.44 4.63
CA LYS A 245 21.81 9.33 5.83
C LYS A 245 21.03 9.70 7.09
N GLN A 246 20.26 10.79 7.08
CA GLN A 246 19.45 11.18 8.24
C GLN A 246 18.35 10.16 8.56
N ILE A 247 17.80 9.48 7.55
CA ILE A 247 16.85 8.38 7.76
C ILE A 247 17.56 7.16 8.39
N VAL A 248 18.77 6.82 7.95
CA VAL A 248 19.59 5.76 8.57
C VAL A 248 19.89 6.10 10.02
N ASP A 249 20.40 7.30 10.28
CA ASP A 249 20.75 7.77 11.64
C ASP A 249 19.52 7.74 12.56
N TRP A 250 18.35 8.13 12.05
CA TRP A 250 17.07 8.02 12.77
C TRP A 250 16.71 6.57 13.09
N THR A 251 16.83 5.65 12.11
CA THR A 251 16.55 4.22 12.37
C THR A 251 17.51 3.62 13.38
N ASP A 252 18.79 4.00 13.37
CA ASP A 252 19.78 3.58 14.36
C ASP A 252 19.46 4.13 15.75
N HIS A 253 19.02 5.38 15.85
CA HIS A 253 18.54 5.97 17.11
C HIS A 253 17.33 5.19 17.67
N LEU A 254 16.37 4.81 16.83
CA LEU A 254 15.22 4.00 17.25
C LEU A 254 15.65 2.61 17.78
N LEU A 255 16.68 2.01 17.20
CA LEU A 255 17.19 0.71 17.63
C LEU A 255 18.00 0.81 18.92
N ARG A 256 18.97 1.72 18.98
CA ARG A 256 19.99 1.77 20.03
C ARG A 256 19.55 2.56 21.25
N GLU A 257 18.88 3.69 21.06
CA GLU A 257 18.51 4.59 22.16
C GLU A 257 17.07 4.36 22.62
N LYS A 258 16.13 4.12 21.70
CA LYS A 258 14.74 3.81 22.06
C LYS A 258 14.49 2.32 22.32
N GLY A 259 15.47 1.45 22.04
CA GLY A 259 15.40 0.02 22.31
C GLY A 259 14.32 -0.73 21.51
N LEU A 260 13.89 -0.21 20.36
CA LEU A 260 12.87 -0.87 19.54
C LEU A 260 13.46 -2.07 18.78
N SER A 261 12.67 -3.12 18.58
CA SER A 261 13.10 -4.26 17.79
C SER A 261 13.30 -3.91 16.31
N SER A 262 14.26 -4.54 15.63
CA SER A 262 14.51 -4.34 14.18
C SER A 262 13.26 -4.52 13.33
N LYS A 263 12.42 -5.50 13.68
CA LYS A 263 11.15 -5.74 13.00
C LYS A 263 10.18 -4.56 13.13
N THR A 264 10.07 -3.97 14.33
CA THR A 264 9.23 -2.79 14.56
C THR A 264 9.74 -1.58 13.76
N VAL A 265 11.06 -1.35 13.76
CA VAL A 265 11.66 -0.23 13.03
C VAL A 265 11.46 -0.41 11.53
N ALA A 266 11.76 -1.58 10.97
CA ALA A 266 11.63 -1.87 9.55
C ALA A 266 10.17 -1.83 9.05
N GLU A 267 9.29 -2.65 9.66
CA GLU A 267 7.93 -2.90 9.14
C GLU A 267 6.92 -1.80 9.51
N LYS A 268 7.21 -0.98 10.53
CA LYS A 268 6.29 0.09 10.95
C LYS A 268 6.86 1.47 10.69
N TYR A 269 7.99 1.81 11.31
CA TYR A 269 8.52 3.17 11.28
C TYR A 269 9.03 3.52 9.88
N LEU A 270 10.02 2.77 9.39
CA LEU A 270 10.62 2.99 8.09
C LEU A 270 9.61 2.79 6.95
N ALA A 271 8.78 1.75 7.01
CA ALA A 271 7.72 1.52 6.02
C ALA A 271 6.72 2.69 5.93
N THR A 272 6.35 3.30 7.06
CA THR A 272 5.49 4.50 7.10
C THR A 272 6.15 5.67 6.40
N VAL A 273 7.40 5.97 6.75
CA VAL A 273 8.17 7.07 6.16
C VAL A 273 8.31 6.86 4.64
N LYS A 274 8.75 5.67 4.20
CA LYS A 274 8.82 5.30 2.78
C LYS A 274 7.51 5.56 2.06
N ARG A 275 6.37 5.16 2.65
CA ARG A 275 5.04 5.31 2.05
C ARG A 275 4.65 6.77 1.88
N VAL A 276 4.88 7.60 2.89
CA VAL A 276 4.53 9.03 2.88
C VAL A 276 5.37 9.79 1.85
N PHE A 277 6.68 9.58 1.84
CA PHE A 277 7.56 10.17 0.83
C PHE A 277 7.25 9.67 -0.58
N THR A 278 6.88 8.39 -0.75
CA THR A 278 6.44 7.87 -2.06
C THR A 278 5.19 8.58 -2.57
N VAL A 279 4.23 8.92 -1.69
CA VAL A 279 3.07 9.73 -2.08
C VAL A 279 3.51 11.13 -2.51
N GLY A 280 4.42 11.76 -1.77
CA GLY A 280 5.03 13.03 -2.14
C GLY A 280 5.65 13.00 -3.54
N LYS A 281 6.50 12.01 -3.81
CA LYS A 281 7.14 11.80 -5.12
C LYS A 281 6.11 11.57 -6.23
N ARG A 282 5.15 10.65 -6.03
CA ARG A 282 4.09 10.33 -7.03
C ARG A 282 3.16 11.50 -7.34
N LYS A 283 2.97 12.41 -6.39
CA LYS A 283 2.19 13.64 -6.57
C LYS A 283 3.04 14.84 -7.00
N PHE A 284 4.33 14.62 -7.27
CA PHE A 284 5.31 15.64 -7.70
C PHE A 284 5.44 16.81 -6.70
N ARG A 285 5.32 16.52 -5.39
CA ARG A 285 5.58 17.49 -4.31
C ARG A 285 7.04 17.56 -3.90
N ILE A 286 7.74 16.45 -4.07
CA ILE A 286 9.19 16.33 -3.89
C ILE A 286 9.74 15.59 -5.10
N THR A 287 11.03 15.79 -5.38
CA THR A 287 11.71 15.16 -6.51
C THR A 287 12.06 13.71 -6.24
N ASP A 288 12.42 13.38 -4.99
CA ASP A 288 12.87 12.05 -4.62
C ASP A 288 12.39 11.59 -3.23
N ASN A 289 12.48 10.28 -2.97
CA ASN A 289 12.17 9.67 -1.68
C ASN A 289 13.49 9.28 -0.97
N PRO A 290 13.97 10.07 0.02
CA PRO A 290 15.22 9.80 0.71
C PRO A 290 15.21 8.50 1.53
N ALA A 291 14.03 7.94 1.80
CA ALA A 291 13.90 6.69 2.52
C ALA A 291 13.89 5.47 1.60
N ALA A 292 13.81 5.60 0.26
CA ALA A 292 13.48 4.50 -0.65
C ALA A 292 14.34 3.24 -0.43
N ASP A 293 15.66 3.42 -0.39
CA ASP A 293 16.64 2.32 -0.35
C ASP A 293 17.21 2.07 1.03
N VAL A 294 16.73 2.78 2.04
CA VAL A 294 17.11 2.51 3.44
C VAL A 294 16.55 1.16 3.85
N ILE A 295 17.40 0.30 4.44
CA ILE A 295 17.05 -1.04 4.90
C ILE A 295 17.46 -1.17 6.36
N VAL A 296 16.56 -1.70 7.18
CA VAL A 296 16.88 -2.14 8.54
C VAL A 296 16.87 -3.66 8.52
N GLU A 297 18.02 -4.27 8.77
CA GLU A 297 18.15 -5.72 8.78
C GLU A 297 17.32 -6.33 9.91
N VAL A 298 16.35 -7.16 9.52
CA VAL A 298 15.55 -7.92 10.48
C VAL A 298 16.23 -9.29 10.62
N GLY A 299 17.05 -9.43 11.66
CA GLY A 299 17.60 -10.73 12.02
C GLY A 299 16.50 -11.77 12.25
N LYS A 300 16.76 -13.03 11.88
CA LYS A 300 15.90 -14.17 12.24
C LYS A 300 15.95 -14.33 13.76
N ALA A 301 15.10 -13.61 14.49
CA ALA A 301 14.89 -13.91 15.90
C ALA A 301 14.44 -15.37 16.01
N LYS A 302 15.05 -16.14 16.93
CA LYS A 302 14.48 -17.44 17.35
C LYS A 302 13.03 -17.15 17.69
N GLY A 303 12.10 -17.70 16.91
CA GLY A 303 10.70 -17.34 17.02
C GLY A 303 10.25 -17.46 18.48
N PRO A 304 9.46 -16.52 19.00
CA PRO A 304 8.79 -16.77 20.27
C PRO A 304 8.03 -18.08 20.06
N GLY A 305 8.13 -18.99 21.03
CA GLY A 305 7.55 -20.34 20.95
C GLY A 305 6.04 -20.36 20.61
N PRO A 306 5.35 -21.47 20.83
CA PRO A 306 3.92 -21.58 20.51
C PRO A 306 3.13 -20.38 21.07
N ARG A 307 2.37 -19.68 20.20
CA ARG A 307 1.58 -18.49 20.58
C ARG A 307 0.11 -18.81 20.88
N GLY A 308 -0.28 -20.06 20.66
CA GLY A 308 -1.61 -20.57 20.99
C GLY A 308 -1.61 -21.22 22.36
N PHE A 309 -2.78 -21.29 22.99
CA PHE A 309 -2.94 -22.02 24.25
C PHE A 309 -2.59 -23.49 24.06
N THR A 310 -1.85 -24.04 25.02
CA THR A 310 -1.67 -25.48 25.18
C THR A 310 -2.99 -26.16 25.55
N ASP A 311 -3.01 -27.49 25.53
CA ASP A 311 -4.22 -28.26 25.87
C ASP A 311 -4.63 -28.01 27.34
N ASP A 312 -3.65 -27.92 28.25
CA ASP A 312 -3.90 -27.67 29.67
C ASP A 312 -4.38 -26.25 29.93
N GLU A 313 -3.77 -25.25 29.29
CA GLU A 313 -4.23 -23.86 29.40
C GLU A 313 -5.65 -23.69 28.83
N ALA A 314 -5.93 -24.30 27.67
CA ALA A 314 -7.25 -24.28 27.07
C ALA A 314 -8.30 -24.91 28.00
N LYS A 315 -8.00 -26.08 28.58
CA LYS A 315 -8.87 -26.74 29.56
C LYS A 315 -9.08 -25.87 30.80
N ALA A 316 -8.01 -25.32 31.38
CA ALA A 316 -8.09 -24.46 32.56
C ALA A 316 -8.98 -23.23 32.32
N ILE A 317 -8.81 -22.56 31.17
CA ILE A 317 -9.65 -21.41 30.78
C ILE A 317 -11.11 -21.83 30.62
N LEU A 318 -11.40 -22.91 29.88
CA LEU A 318 -12.76 -23.32 29.61
C LEU A 318 -13.47 -23.86 30.86
N SER A 319 -12.78 -24.62 31.71
CA SER A 319 -13.24 -25.04 33.04
C SER A 319 -13.55 -23.84 33.94
N ALA A 320 -12.68 -22.84 33.97
CA ALA A 320 -12.91 -21.64 34.76
C ALA A 320 -14.10 -20.81 34.21
N ALA A 321 -14.27 -20.76 32.89
CA ALA A 321 -15.39 -20.09 32.25
C ALA A 321 -16.74 -20.77 32.56
N LEU A 322 -16.76 -22.08 32.87
CA LEU A 322 -17.97 -22.80 33.29
C LEU A 322 -18.41 -22.51 34.72
N LYS A 323 -17.55 -21.91 35.57
CA LYS A 323 -17.90 -21.63 36.96
C LYS A 323 -19.09 -20.68 37.06
N ALA A 324 -19.82 -20.80 38.16
CA ALA A 324 -21.01 -20.00 38.42
C ALA A 324 -20.65 -18.49 38.44
N PRO A 325 -21.46 -17.59 37.83
CA PRO A 325 -21.13 -16.17 37.70
C PRO A 325 -20.84 -15.46 39.03
N GLU A 326 -21.34 -15.97 40.15
CA GLU A 326 -21.12 -15.49 41.52
C GLU A 326 -19.65 -15.60 41.92
N THR A 327 -18.91 -16.57 41.37
CA THR A 327 -17.47 -16.75 41.61
C THR A 327 -16.63 -15.62 41.00
N LEU A 328 -17.21 -14.80 40.11
CA LEU A 328 -16.57 -13.64 39.50
C LEU A 328 -16.82 -12.34 40.29
N GLY A 329 -17.37 -12.46 41.51
CA GLY A 329 -17.55 -11.34 42.44
C GLY A 329 -18.49 -10.25 41.91
N LYS A 330 -18.15 -8.99 42.21
CA LYS A 330 -18.95 -7.79 41.88
C LYS A 330 -18.80 -7.32 40.43
N MET A 331 -18.28 -8.15 39.53
CA MET A 331 -18.20 -7.80 38.10
C MET A 331 -19.60 -7.53 37.52
N ALA A 332 -19.68 -6.58 36.58
CA ALA A 332 -20.92 -6.35 35.83
C ALA A 332 -21.38 -7.62 35.11
N GLU A 333 -22.70 -7.83 35.03
CA GLU A 333 -23.30 -9.04 34.45
C GLU A 333 -22.89 -9.29 33.01
N ASP A 334 -22.68 -8.23 32.23
CA ASP A 334 -22.18 -8.33 30.86
C ASP A 334 -20.73 -8.83 30.79
N ASN A 335 -19.87 -8.43 31.73
CA ASN A 335 -18.49 -8.95 31.81
C ASN A 335 -18.48 -10.42 32.23
N LYS A 336 -19.35 -10.82 33.17
CA LYS A 336 -19.51 -12.23 33.57
C LYS A 336 -19.96 -13.07 32.38
N ARG A 337 -20.89 -12.57 31.57
CA ARG A 337 -21.35 -13.20 30.33
C ARG A 337 -20.25 -13.31 29.28
N ALA A 338 -19.46 -12.24 29.11
CA ALA A 338 -18.31 -12.22 28.21
C ALA A 338 -17.25 -13.26 28.63
N ILE A 339 -16.98 -13.41 29.94
CA ILE A 339 -16.09 -14.45 30.47
C ILE A 339 -16.67 -15.86 30.25
N ARG A 340 -17.99 -16.03 30.47
CA ARG A 340 -18.67 -17.32 30.32
C ARG A 340 -18.64 -17.85 28.88
N TRP A 341 -18.77 -16.99 27.89
CA TRP A 341 -18.98 -17.40 26.48
C TRP A 341 -17.85 -17.00 25.53
N GLY A 342 -17.14 -15.91 25.78
CA GLY A 342 -16.08 -15.40 24.90
C GLY A 342 -14.99 -16.44 24.61
N PRO A 343 -14.37 -17.07 25.63
CA PRO A 343 -13.38 -18.13 25.42
C PRO A 343 -13.94 -19.33 24.64
N TRP A 344 -15.17 -19.76 24.97
CA TRP A 344 -15.85 -20.89 24.32
C TRP A 344 -16.12 -20.64 22.83
N LEU A 345 -16.62 -19.45 22.49
CA LEU A 345 -16.83 -19.04 21.11
C LEU A 345 -15.48 -18.99 20.36
N CYS A 346 -14.44 -18.40 20.95
CA CYS A 346 -13.13 -18.33 20.32
C CYS A 346 -12.47 -19.70 20.14
N ALA A 347 -12.69 -20.62 21.09
CA ALA A 347 -12.12 -21.97 21.04
C ALA A 347 -12.65 -22.79 19.87
N TYR A 348 -13.94 -22.62 19.53
CA TYR A 348 -14.60 -23.34 18.44
C TYR A 348 -14.58 -22.63 17.09
N THR A 349 -14.31 -21.33 17.05
CA THR A 349 -14.34 -20.55 15.79
C THR A 349 -12.98 -19.99 15.38
N GLY A 350 -12.05 -19.85 16.33
CA GLY A 350 -10.80 -19.10 16.12
C GLY A 350 -11.02 -17.63 15.71
N ALA A 351 -12.24 -17.10 15.85
CA ALA A 351 -12.54 -15.70 15.61
C ALA A 351 -11.82 -14.80 16.62
N ARG A 352 -11.64 -13.51 16.30
CA ARG A 352 -11.05 -12.57 17.26
C ARG A 352 -12.02 -12.36 18.40
N ILE A 353 -11.53 -12.24 19.64
CA ILE A 353 -12.41 -12.00 20.79
C ILE A 353 -13.27 -10.75 20.56
N THR A 354 -12.74 -9.70 19.96
CA THR A 354 -13.48 -8.46 19.68
C THR A 354 -14.60 -8.69 18.67
N GLU A 355 -14.42 -9.57 17.69
CA GLU A 355 -15.50 -9.98 16.77
C GLU A 355 -16.60 -10.70 17.54
N MET A 356 -16.24 -11.59 18.48
CA MET A 356 -17.22 -12.26 19.34
C MET A 356 -17.94 -11.30 20.29
N MET A 357 -17.23 -10.33 20.86
CA MET A 357 -17.85 -9.33 21.75
C MET A 357 -18.82 -8.41 21.00
N GLN A 358 -18.60 -8.16 19.71
CA GLN A 358 -19.48 -7.37 18.85
C GLN A 358 -20.78 -8.09 18.45
N LEU A 359 -20.95 -9.38 18.76
CA LEU A 359 -22.17 -10.11 18.39
C LEU A 359 -23.42 -9.41 18.92
N ARG A 360 -24.37 -9.17 18.02
CA ARG A 360 -25.72 -8.71 18.33
C ARG A 360 -26.67 -9.90 18.30
N LYS A 361 -27.84 -9.76 18.91
CA LYS A 361 -28.84 -10.82 18.94
C LYS A 361 -29.23 -11.31 17.54
N GLN A 362 -29.40 -10.38 16.60
CA GLN A 362 -29.71 -10.68 15.19
C GLN A 362 -28.56 -11.29 14.39
N ASP A 363 -27.34 -11.29 14.92
CA ASP A 363 -26.18 -11.91 14.27
C ASP A 363 -26.13 -13.43 14.54
N VAL A 364 -27.03 -13.96 15.37
CA VAL A 364 -27.19 -15.40 15.59
C VAL A 364 -28.40 -15.88 14.78
N GLU A 365 -28.11 -16.48 13.63
CA GLU A 365 -29.10 -16.84 12.62
C GLU A 365 -29.01 -18.31 12.23
N THR A 366 -30.03 -18.82 11.53
CA THR A 366 -30.05 -20.19 11.02
C THR A 366 -30.01 -20.16 9.50
N HIS A 367 -28.95 -20.71 8.93
CA HIS A 367 -28.76 -20.80 7.49
C HIS A 367 -28.90 -22.26 7.05
N LYS A 368 -29.93 -22.57 6.24
CA LYS A 368 -30.24 -23.95 5.79
C LYS A 368 -30.29 -24.98 6.95
N GLY A 369 -30.88 -24.59 8.07
CA GLY A 369 -30.98 -25.44 9.27
C GLY A 369 -29.72 -25.49 10.14
N ILE A 370 -28.64 -24.80 9.76
CA ILE A 370 -27.38 -24.74 10.52
C ILE A 370 -27.32 -23.43 11.32
N PRO A 371 -27.18 -23.48 12.66
CA PRO A 371 -27.01 -22.28 13.46
C PRO A 371 -25.64 -21.65 13.20
N CYS A 372 -25.62 -20.35 12.89
CA CYS A 372 -24.43 -19.60 12.47
C CYS A 372 -24.31 -18.27 13.22
N LEU A 373 -23.07 -17.79 13.33
CA LEU A 373 -22.71 -16.44 13.73
C LEU A 373 -22.41 -15.63 12.47
N ARG A 374 -23.15 -14.55 12.24
CA ARG A 374 -22.87 -13.57 11.19
C ARG A 374 -21.91 -12.53 11.73
N ILE A 375 -20.67 -12.57 11.28
CA ILE A 375 -19.65 -11.56 11.64
C ILE A 375 -19.63 -10.55 10.51
N SER A 376 -20.25 -9.39 10.75
CA SER A 376 -20.43 -8.35 9.74
C SER A 376 -19.87 -7.00 10.21
N PRO A 377 -19.46 -6.12 9.27
CA PRO A 377 -19.04 -4.76 9.58
C PRO A 377 -20.18 -3.91 10.18
N GLU A 378 -21.44 -4.33 10.05
CA GLU A 378 -22.60 -3.66 10.65
C GLU A 378 -22.63 -3.76 12.19
N ALA A 379 -22.04 -4.81 12.75
CA ALA A 379 -21.88 -5.00 14.19
C ALA A 379 -20.67 -4.23 14.75
N GLY A 380 -19.88 -3.61 13.88
CA GLY A 380 -18.68 -2.87 14.18
C GLY A 380 -17.50 -3.29 13.31
N ALA A 381 -16.44 -2.48 13.28
CA ALA A 381 -15.36 -2.60 12.30
C ALA A 381 -14.66 -3.99 12.34
N VAL A 382 -14.83 -4.77 11.27
CA VAL A 382 -14.09 -6.01 11.02
C VAL A 382 -12.84 -5.69 10.21
N LYS A 383 -11.70 -6.31 10.55
CA LYS A 383 -10.39 -5.96 9.97
C LYS A 383 -10.32 -6.13 8.44
N THR A 384 -11.07 -7.07 7.88
CA THR A 384 -11.14 -7.32 6.43
C THR A 384 -12.28 -6.59 5.74
N GLY A 385 -13.24 -6.04 6.50
CA GLY A 385 -14.46 -5.43 5.96
C GLY A 385 -15.47 -6.41 5.35
N GLU A 386 -15.13 -7.71 5.28
CA GLU A 386 -15.97 -8.75 4.68
C GLU A 386 -16.88 -9.42 5.72
N GLU A 387 -18.15 -9.57 5.36
CA GLU A 387 -19.11 -10.37 6.12
C GLU A 387 -18.81 -11.86 5.95
N ARG A 388 -18.96 -12.63 7.03
CA ARG A 388 -18.89 -14.09 6.96
C ARG A 388 -19.84 -14.77 7.93
N LEU A 389 -20.30 -15.95 7.54
CA LEU A 389 -21.03 -16.88 8.40
C LEU A 389 -20.07 -17.89 9.02
N VAL A 390 -20.17 -18.06 10.32
CA VAL A 390 -19.40 -19.06 11.07
C VAL A 390 -20.35 -20.02 11.76
N PRO A 391 -20.40 -21.31 11.36
CA PRO A 391 -21.26 -22.29 12.01
C PRO A 391 -20.96 -22.44 13.51
N ILE A 392 -22.00 -22.60 14.30
CA ILE A 392 -21.91 -22.80 15.75
C ILE A 392 -21.72 -24.28 16.03
N HIS A 393 -20.69 -24.60 16.81
CA HIS A 393 -20.41 -25.98 17.20
C HIS A 393 -21.56 -26.57 18.04
N PRO A 394 -21.99 -27.84 17.83
CA PRO A 394 -23.08 -28.48 18.58
C PRO A 394 -22.94 -28.40 20.09
N HIS A 395 -21.72 -28.57 20.62
CA HIS A 395 -21.42 -28.39 22.04
C HIS A 395 -21.90 -27.04 22.60
N LEU A 396 -21.74 -25.93 21.85
CA LEU A 396 -22.21 -24.61 22.31
C LEU A 396 -23.75 -24.52 22.32
N VAL A 397 -24.40 -25.19 21.37
CA VAL A 397 -25.87 -25.30 21.31
C VAL A 397 -26.38 -26.04 22.54
N GLU A 398 -25.79 -27.20 22.84
CA GLU A 398 -26.12 -28.01 24.03
C GLU A 398 -25.88 -27.26 25.34
N MET A 399 -24.80 -26.47 25.41
CA MET A 399 -24.51 -25.63 26.57
C MET A 399 -25.52 -24.49 26.78
N GLY A 400 -26.45 -24.28 25.84
CA GLY A 400 -27.49 -23.27 25.92
C GLY A 400 -27.09 -21.89 25.41
N PHE A 401 -26.06 -21.79 24.55
CA PHE A 401 -25.64 -20.50 23.98
C PHE A 401 -26.79 -19.81 23.24
N LEU A 402 -27.49 -20.54 22.36
CA LEU A 402 -28.59 -20.00 21.57
C LEU A 402 -29.72 -19.49 22.46
N GLU A 403 -30.08 -20.25 23.50
CA GLU A 403 -31.13 -19.88 24.45
C GLU A 403 -30.75 -18.67 25.30
N MET A 404 -29.48 -18.55 25.67
CA MET A 404 -28.95 -17.37 26.34
C MET A 404 -29.10 -16.13 25.46
N VAL A 405 -28.73 -16.20 24.18
CA VAL A 405 -28.86 -15.08 23.24
C VAL A 405 -30.32 -14.70 22.99
N LYS A 406 -31.21 -15.68 22.80
CA LYS A 406 -32.65 -15.43 22.60
C LYS A 406 -33.29 -14.64 23.74
N LYS A 407 -32.89 -14.89 24.99
CA LYS A 407 -33.39 -14.19 26.18
C LYS A 407 -32.85 -12.77 26.34
N ARG A 408 -31.91 -12.33 25.50
CA ARG A 408 -31.39 -10.96 25.56
C ARG A 408 -32.36 -9.96 24.92
N PRO A 409 -32.34 -8.70 25.37
CA PRO A 409 -32.93 -7.62 24.59
C PRO A 409 -32.23 -7.49 23.23
N GLU A 410 -32.84 -6.77 22.31
CA GLU A 410 -32.21 -6.43 21.03
C GLU A 410 -30.92 -5.64 21.24
N GLY A 411 -29.97 -5.78 20.32
CA GLY A 411 -28.65 -5.16 20.39
C GLY A 411 -27.52 -6.12 20.79
N TYR A 412 -26.46 -5.57 21.35
CA TYR A 412 -25.22 -6.29 21.66
C TYR A 412 -25.40 -7.32 22.79
N VAL A 413 -24.83 -8.50 22.61
CA VAL A 413 -24.97 -9.62 23.56
C VAL A 413 -24.10 -9.42 24.80
N PHE A 414 -22.91 -8.84 24.64
CA PHE A 414 -21.85 -8.84 25.65
C PHE A 414 -21.55 -7.47 26.29
N PHE A 415 -22.26 -6.42 25.89
CA PHE A 415 -22.16 -5.10 26.52
C PHE A 415 -23.39 -4.27 26.16
N GLN A 416 -23.62 -3.20 26.91
CA GLN A 416 -24.57 -2.16 26.59
C GLN A 416 -23.88 -0.96 25.93
N THR A 417 -24.63 -0.26 25.07
CA THR A 417 -24.24 0.98 24.40
C THR A 417 -25.22 2.08 24.75
N GLU A 418 -24.72 3.27 25.05
CA GLU A 418 -25.50 4.50 25.17
C GLU A 418 -25.40 5.35 23.88
N ALA A 419 -26.22 6.39 23.77
CA ALA A 419 -26.16 7.29 22.63
C ALA A 419 -24.79 7.97 22.55
N GLY A 420 -24.08 7.75 21.44
CA GLY A 420 -22.74 8.30 21.19
C GLY A 420 -21.59 7.35 21.54
N ASP A 421 -21.86 6.18 22.12
CA ASP A 421 -20.82 5.15 22.31
C ASP A 421 -20.31 4.61 20.97
N ASP A 422 -18.99 4.40 20.87
CA ASP A 422 -18.38 3.58 19.82
C ASP A 422 -18.49 2.10 20.21
N PRO A 423 -19.32 1.29 19.53
CA PRO A 423 -19.50 -0.13 19.86
C PRO A 423 -18.21 -0.93 19.76
N VAL A 424 -17.28 -0.55 18.86
CA VAL A 424 -16.00 -1.23 18.70
C VAL A 424 -15.13 -1.03 19.94
N SER A 425 -15.13 0.18 20.50
CA SER A 425 -14.43 0.49 21.74
C SER A 425 -15.00 -0.32 22.91
N ARG A 426 -16.33 -0.40 23.03
CA ARG A 426 -17.01 -1.20 24.07
C ARG A 426 -16.68 -2.69 23.95
N ALA A 427 -16.71 -3.23 22.73
CA ALA A 427 -16.31 -4.62 22.46
C ALA A 427 -14.84 -4.91 22.81
N ARG A 428 -13.94 -3.96 22.54
CA ARG A 428 -12.53 -4.07 22.96
C ARG A 428 -12.39 -4.07 24.47
N SER A 429 -13.16 -3.23 25.17
CA SER A 429 -13.18 -3.21 26.64
C SER A 429 -13.65 -4.55 27.20
N ALA A 430 -14.77 -5.08 26.69
CA ALA A 430 -15.27 -6.41 27.08
C ALA A 430 -14.25 -7.52 26.82
N GLY A 431 -13.63 -7.55 25.64
CA GLY A 431 -12.57 -8.51 25.33
C GLY A 431 -11.30 -8.31 26.17
N GLY A 432 -10.98 -7.07 26.55
CA GLY A 432 -9.92 -6.74 27.48
C GLY A 432 -10.17 -7.32 28.87
N LYS A 433 -11.42 -7.26 29.36
CA LYS A 433 -11.83 -7.88 30.64
C LYS A 433 -11.72 -9.40 30.61
N VAL A 434 -12.02 -10.05 29.48
CA VAL A 434 -11.77 -11.49 29.30
C VAL A 434 -10.26 -11.79 29.37
N SER A 435 -9.42 -11.00 28.71
CA SER A 435 -7.95 -11.15 28.80
C SER A 435 -7.41 -10.98 30.22
N GLU A 436 -7.87 -9.95 30.92
CA GLU A 436 -7.50 -9.67 32.31
C GLU A 436 -7.87 -10.86 33.22
N TRP A 437 -9.09 -11.39 33.06
CA TRP A 437 -9.53 -12.57 33.78
C TRP A 437 -8.68 -13.83 33.47
N VAL A 438 -8.33 -14.08 32.20
CA VAL A 438 -7.43 -15.19 31.83
C VAL A 438 -6.05 -15.05 32.51
N ARG A 439 -5.51 -13.83 32.59
CA ARG A 439 -4.21 -13.58 33.22
C ARG A 439 -4.25 -13.72 34.73
N HIS A 440 -5.20 -13.07 35.38
CA HIS A 440 -5.17 -12.84 36.82
C HIS A 440 -6.01 -13.83 37.62
N VAL A 441 -7.05 -14.42 37.02
CA VAL A 441 -7.93 -15.38 37.70
C VAL A 441 -7.61 -16.81 37.27
N VAL A 442 -7.48 -17.07 35.96
CA VAL A 442 -7.09 -18.40 35.47
C VAL A 442 -5.59 -18.66 35.69
N GLY A 443 -4.78 -17.60 35.70
CA GLY A 443 -3.35 -17.68 36.04
C GLY A 443 -2.44 -17.98 34.85
N ILE A 444 -2.87 -17.70 33.61
CA ILE A 444 -2.02 -17.91 32.43
C ILE A 444 -0.99 -16.78 32.34
N LYS A 445 0.24 -17.04 32.80
CA LYS A 445 1.31 -16.02 32.93
C LYS A 445 2.28 -15.95 31.76
N ASP A 446 2.25 -16.89 30.81
CA ASP A 446 3.17 -16.88 29.68
C ASP A 446 2.96 -15.62 28.82
N GLU A 447 3.91 -14.70 28.84
CA GLU A 447 3.84 -13.42 28.12
C GLU A 447 3.82 -13.59 26.60
N ARG A 448 4.30 -14.74 26.08
CA ARG A 448 4.30 -15.05 24.64
C ARG A 448 2.89 -15.31 24.12
N VAL A 449 1.98 -15.73 25.00
CA VAL A 449 0.60 -16.05 24.70
C VAL A 449 -0.25 -14.80 24.88
N GLN A 450 -0.81 -14.24 23.81
CA GLN A 450 -1.76 -13.14 23.91
C GLN A 450 -3.18 -13.71 24.01
N PRO A 451 -3.89 -13.62 25.16
CA PRO A 451 -5.14 -14.35 25.35
C PRO A 451 -6.21 -14.10 24.28
N ASN A 452 -6.29 -12.87 23.79
CA ASN A 452 -7.22 -12.45 22.73
C ASN A 452 -6.89 -13.02 21.33
N HIS A 453 -5.68 -13.54 21.11
CA HIS A 453 -5.22 -14.12 19.84
C HIS A 453 -4.78 -15.59 19.96
N ALA A 454 -4.56 -16.08 21.17
CA ALA A 454 -4.07 -17.42 21.43
C ALA A 454 -5.08 -18.50 21.02
N TRP A 455 -6.39 -18.26 21.21
CA TRP A 455 -7.43 -19.15 20.69
C TRP A 455 -7.39 -19.30 19.17
N ARG A 456 -7.14 -18.21 18.44
CA ARG A 456 -7.02 -18.23 16.97
C ARG A 456 -5.83 -19.07 16.51
N HIS A 457 -4.69 -18.95 17.21
CA HIS A 457 -3.52 -19.79 16.95
C HIS A 457 -3.80 -21.26 17.25
N ARG A 458 -4.41 -21.54 18.41
CA ARG A 458 -4.81 -22.90 18.80
C ARG A 458 -5.77 -23.51 17.78
N PHE A 459 -6.82 -22.80 17.37
CA PHE A 459 -7.76 -23.26 16.35
C PHE A 459 -7.04 -23.68 15.06
N LYS A 460 -6.07 -22.89 14.57
CA LYS A 460 -5.27 -23.30 13.39
C LYS A 460 -4.46 -24.56 13.66
N THR A 461 -3.91 -24.73 14.86
CA THR A 461 -3.19 -25.94 15.25
C THR A 461 -4.11 -27.16 15.27
N GLU A 462 -5.27 -27.07 15.91
CA GLU A 462 -6.25 -28.17 15.95
C GLU A 462 -6.80 -28.50 14.56
N ALA A 463 -7.11 -27.48 13.76
CA ALA A 463 -7.57 -27.70 12.39
C ALA A 463 -6.53 -28.44 11.52
N ARG A 464 -5.24 -28.15 11.71
CA ARG A 464 -4.15 -28.90 11.07
C ARG A 464 -4.07 -30.34 11.56
N ARG A 465 -4.20 -30.58 12.87
CA ARG A 465 -4.24 -31.94 13.45
C ARG A 465 -5.36 -32.78 12.84
N LEU A 466 -6.50 -32.14 12.56
CA LEU A 466 -7.69 -32.76 11.97
C LEU A 466 -7.69 -32.75 10.43
N SER A 467 -6.61 -32.29 9.80
CA SER A 467 -6.51 -32.16 8.33
C SER A 467 -7.69 -31.40 7.71
N ILE A 468 -8.18 -30.36 8.39
CA ILE A 468 -9.19 -29.46 7.83
C ILE A 468 -8.52 -28.59 6.77
N GLU A 469 -9.15 -28.52 5.59
CA GLU A 469 -8.61 -27.78 4.46
C GLU A 469 -8.39 -26.29 4.78
N ARG A 470 -7.29 -25.75 4.25
CA ARG A 470 -6.84 -24.39 4.57
C ARG A 470 -7.88 -23.33 4.24
N TRP A 471 -8.58 -23.46 3.11
CA TRP A 471 -9.60 -22.50 2.70
C TRP A 471 -10.78 -22.47 3.67
N ILE A 472 -11.17 -23.61 4.26
CA ILE A 472 -12.22 -23.70 5.28
C ILE A 472 -11.79 -22.96 6.55
N VAL A 473 -10.56 -23.23 7.01
CA VAL A 473 -9.97 -22.58 8.19
C VAL A 473 -9.89 -21.07 8.00
N ASP A 474 -9.44 -20.64 6.83
CA ASP A 474 -9.28 -19.23 6.50
C ASP A 474 -10.65 -18.55 6.31
N ALA A 475 -11.65 -19.22 5.73
CA ALA A 475 -13.03 -18.75 5.65
C ALA A 475 -13.66 -18.56 7.03
N ILE A 476 -13.59 -19.56 7.92
CA ILE A 476 -14.11 -19.47 9.30
C ILE A 476 -13.44 -18.31 10.05
N GLN A 477 -12.12 -18.16 9.89
CA GLN A 477 -11.35 -17.15 10.59
C GLN A 477 -11.42 -15.75 9.94
N GLY A 478 -11.89 -15.62 8.70
CA GLY A 478 -11.83 -14.38 7.93
C GLY A 478 -10.39 -13.97 7.57
N HIS A 479 -9.61 -14.91 7.05
CA HIS A 479 -8.30 -14.64 6.43
C HIS A 479 -8.44 -14.65 4.92
N SER A 480 -7.88 -13.64 4.26
CA SER A 480 -7.57 -13.67 2.83
C SER A 480 -6.14 -14.17 2.65
N ASP A 481 -5.91 -15.02 1.65
CA ASP A 481 -4.56 -15.44 1.24
C ASP A 481 -3.87 -14.43 0.29
N GLY A 482 -4.56 -13.32 -0.04
CA GLY A 482 -4.06 -12.26 -0.92
C GLY A 482 -4.04 -12.62 -2.41
N SER A 483 -4.47 -13.83 -2.78
CA SER A 483 -4.57 -14.25 -4.17
C SER A 483 -5.85 -13.70 -4.82
N ALA A 484 -5.79 -13.42 -6.12
CA ALA A 484 -6.98 -13.05 -6.89
C ALA A 484 -8.05 -14.16 -6.91
N SER A 485 -7.64 -15.42 -6.72
CA SER A 485 -8.52 -16.59 -6.64
C SER A 485 -9.36 -16.66 -5.36
N ALA A 486 -8.93 -16.04 -4.26
CA ALA A 486 -9.66 -16.11 -2.98
C ALA A 486 -11.03 -15.45 -3.01
N GLY A 487 -11.30 -14.56 -3.99
CA GLY A 487 -12.59 -13.92 -4.17
C GLY A 487 -13.53 -14.63 -5.15
N TYR A 488 -13.15 -15.79 -5.71
CA TYR A 488 -13.98 -16.49 -6.71
C TYR A 488 -14.80 -17.61 -6.09
N GLY A 489 -16.13 -17.53 -6.25
CA GLY A 489 -17.09 -18.50 -5.71
C GLY A 489 -17.70 -18.07 -4.37
N GLU A 490 -18.76 -18.78 -3.97
CA GLU A 490 -19.39 -18.59 -2.67
C GLU A 490 -18.76 -19.52 -1.63
N VAL A 491 -18.82 -19.13 -0.36
CA VAL A 491 -18.41 -19.97 0.77
C VAL A 491 -19.65 -20.67 1.33
N PRO A 492 -19.97 -21.91 0.91
CA PRO A 492 -21.11 -22.64 1.45
C PRO A 492 -20.91 -22.97 2.93
N VAL A 493 -21.97 -22.82 3.73
CA VAL A 493 -21.97 -23.01 5.18
C VAL A 493 -21.80 -24.49 5.56
N GLU A 494 -22.29 -25.40 4.71
CA GLU A 494 -22.29 -26.84 4.92
C GLU A 494 -20.88 -27.43 5.15
N PRO A 495 -19.88 -27.23 4.27
CA PRO A 495 -18.52 -27.71 4.53
C PRO A 495 -17.85 -27.02 5.72
N LEU A 496 -18.18 -25.75 6.01
CA LEU A 496 -17.70 -25.10 7.23
C LEU A 496 -18.25 -25.83 8.47
N TYR A 497 -19.51 -26.23 8.44
CA TYR A 497 -20.16 -26.91 9.56
C TYR A 497 -19.63 -28.33 9.75
N GLU A 498 -19.42 -29.07 8.67
CA GLU A 498 -18.76 -30.38 8.72
C GLU A 498 -17.35 -30.27 9.33
N ALA A 499 -16.60 -29.23 8.98
CA ALA A 499 -15.29 -28.99 9.58
C ALA A 499 -15.37 -28.60 11.05
N ILE A 500 -16.33 -27.76 11.44
CA ILE A 500 -16.56 -27.40 12.84
C ILE A 500 -16.90 -28.66 13.66
N LYS A 501 -17.76 -29.55 13.17
CA LYS A 501 -18.10 -30.82 13.86
C LYS A 501 -16.92 -31.77 14.05
N LYS A 502 -15.86 -31.66 13.24
CA LYS A 502 -14.63 -32.45 13.44
C LYS A 502 -13.84 -32.01 14.67
N LEU A 503 -14.04 -30.79 15.16
CA LEU A 503 -13.37 -30.33 16.38
C LEU A 503 -13.88 -31.16 17.56
N PRO A 504 -12.99 -31.71 18.40
CA PRO A 504 -13.42 -32.50 19.53
C PRO A 504 -14.20 -31.64 20.53
N ARG A 505 -15.11 -32.30 21.25
CA ARG A 505 -15.72 -31.70 22.44
C ARG A 505 -14.61 -31.37 23.45
N TYR A 506 -14.64 -30.18 24.03
CA TYR A 506 -13.82 -29.89 25.21
C TYR A 506 -14.45 -30.59 26.40
N GLU A 507 -13.81 -31.65 26.86
CA GLU A 507 -14.19 -32.37 28.08
C GLU A 507 -13.60 -31.62 29.28
N VAL A 508 -14.41 -30.77 29.89
CA VAL A 508 -14.02 -29.93 31.02
C VAL A 508 -15.14 -29.90 32.06
N GLU A 509 -14.77 -30.10 33.31
CA GLU A 509 -15.65 -29.87 34.45
C GLU A 509 -15.42 -28.47 35.04
N PRO A 510 -16.41 -27.86 35.72
CA PRO A 510 -16.16 -26.67 36.53
C PRO A 510 -15.06 -26.98 37.55
N SER A 511 -13.92 -26.30 37.48
CA SER A 511 -12.81 -26.58 38.42
C SER A 511 -13.34 -26.40 39.85
N ARG A 512 -13.16 -27.44 40.69
CA ARG A 512 -13.34 -27.31 42.14
C ARG A 512 -12.39 -26.21 42.60
N ALA A 513 -12.93 -25.19 43.24
CA ALA A 513 -12.14 -24.11 43.84
C ALA A 513 -11.31 -24.65 44.99
#